data_AF-A0A6P9FBY0-F1
#
_entry.id   AF-A0A6P9FBY0-F1
#
_cell.length_a   1.000
_cell.length_b   1.000
_cell.length_c   1.000
_cell.angle_alpha   90.00
_cell.angle_beta   90.00
_cell.angle_gamma   90.00
#
_symmetry.space_group_name_H-M   'P 1'
#
loop_
_entity.id
_entity.type
_entity.pdbx_description
1 polymer ?
#
loop_
_entity_poly.entity_id
_entity_poly.type
_entity_poly.pdbx_seq_one_letter_code
_entity_poly.pdbx_strand_id
1 'polypeptide(L)' 'MWFEILPGIGIMAVCLVIRGIAMAHIHRFSNVGMEKRVAYYPYQWSLMQRVGRVFGVNRYHVSKGLENIDQGSIFPIDEK' A
#
# COMPACT_ATOMS: atom_id res chain seq x y z
N MET A 1 6.51 18.51 42.71
CA MET A 1 7.60 17.55 42.34
C MET A 1 7.73 17.58 40.82
N TRP A 2 8.94 17.58 40.25
CA TRP A 2 9.16 17.56 38.79
C TRP A 2 8.42 16.46 38.00
N PHE A 3 8.00 15.37 38.65
CA PHE A 3 7.30 14.24 38.06
C PHE A 3 5.84 14.51 37.68
N GLU A 4 5.23 15.61 38.15
CA GLU A 4 3.85 15.98 37.81
C GLU A 4 3.62 16.21 36.31
N ILE A 5 4.68 16.40 35.52
CA ILE A 5 4.60 16.57 34.07
C ILE A 5 4.60 15.25 33.28
N LEU A 6 5.07 14.16 33.89
CA LEU A 6 5.17 12.84 33.25
C LEU A 6 3.81 12.29 32.76
N PRO A 7 2.69 12.44 33.50
CA PRO A 7 1.39 11.98 33.02
C PRO A 7 0.95 12.69 31.73
N GLY A 8 1.18 14.01 31.64
CA GLY A 8 0.84 14.80 30.46
C GLY A 8 1.66 14.39 29.23
N ILE A 9 2.96 14.19 29.41
CA ILE A 9 3.85 13.71 28.33
C ILE A 9 3.49 12.28 27.92
N GLY A 10 3.14 11.40 28.87
CA GLY A 10 2.72 10.04 28.60
C GLY A 10 1.48 9.98 27.72
N ILE A 11 0.45 10.77 28.03
CA ILE A 11 -0.77 10.84 27.23
C ILE A 11 -0.48 11.36 25.81
N MET A 12 0.32 12.43 25.69
CA MET A 12 0.72 12.96 24.39
C MET A 12 1.48 11.92 23.55
N ALA A 13 2.43 11.20 24.14
CA ALA A 13 3.20 10.16 23.47
C ALA A 13 2.29 9.02 22.99
N VAL A 14 1.39 8.53 23.84
CA VAL A 14 0.45 7.46 23.48
C VAL A 14 -0.43 7.87 22.30
N CYS A 15 -0.99 9.07 22.31
CA CYS A 15 -1.82 9.59 21.20
C CYS A 15 -1.06 9.64 19.87
N LEU A 16 0.21 10.05 19.89
CA LEU A 16 1.05 10.10 18.69
C LEU A 16 1.41 8.69 18.18
N VAL A 17 1.73 7.77 19.09
CA VAL A 17 2.09 6.39 18.77
C VAL A 17 0.91 5.61 18.18
N ILE A 18 -0.28 5.75 18.77
CA ILE A 18 -1.50 5.09 18.27
C ILE A 18 -1.75 5.45 16.81
N ARG A 19 -1.57 6.71 16.43
CA ARG A 19 -1.74 7.17 15.04
C ARG A 19 -0.78 6.47 14.08
N GLY A 20 0.50 6.34 14.45
CA GLY A 20 1.50 5.66 13.62
C GLY A 20 1.21 4.17 13.43
N ILE A 21 0.88 3.49 14.53
CA ILE A 21 0.54 2.06 14.51
C ILE A 21 -0.72 1.81 13.68
N ALA A 22 -1.79 2.59 13.90
CA ALA A 22 -3.03 2.47 13.15
C ALA A 22 -2.80 2.64 11.64
N MET A 23 -2.02 3.66 11.25
CA MET A 23 -1.74 3.91 9.84
C MET A 23 -0.95 2.77 9.20
N ALA A 24 0.05 2.20 9.90
CA ALA A 24 0.80 1.06 9.41
C ALA A 24 -0.08 -0.18 9.19
N HIS A 25 -1.01 -0.46 10.11
CA HIS A 25 -1.98 -1.56 9.96
C HIS A 25 -2.92 -1.34 8.78
N ILE A 26 -3.50 -0.15 8.62
CA ILE A 26 -4.39 0.18 7.51
C ILE A 26 -3.67 0.07 6.16
N HIS A 27 -2.43 0.54 6.11
CA HIS A 27 -1.57 0.47 4.93
C HIS A 27 -1.31 -0.98 4.53
N ARG A 28 -0.93 -1.81 5.50
CA ARG A 28 -0.70 -3.24 5.27
C ARG A 28 -1.98 -3.98 4.86
N PHE A 29 -3.11 -3.65 5.47
CA PHE A 29 -4.40 -4.25 5.12
C PHE A 29 -4.83 -3.91 3.69
N SER A 30 -4.76 -2.63 3.31
CA SER A 30 -5.19 -2.14 1.98
C SER A 30 -4.31 -2.65 0.83
N ASN A 31 -3.08 -3.12 1.12
CA ASN A 31 -2.13 -3.59 0.12
C ASN A 31 -1.78 -5.08 0.28
N VAL A 32 -2.70 -5.86 0.86
CA VAL A 32 -2.59 -7.34 0.95
C VAL A 32 -1.28 -7.77 1.61
N GLY A 33 -0.97 -7.16 2.75
CA GLY A 33 0.21 -7.52 3.54
C GLY A 33 1.51 -6.86 3.09
N MET A 34 1.52 -6.20 1.93
CA MET A 34 2.68 -5.49 1.39
C MET A 34 2.68 -4.01 1.80
N GLU A 35 3.83 -3.35 1.64
CA GLU A 35 3.91 -1.90 1.77
C GLU A 35 3.23 -1.22 0.56
N LYS A 36 2.36 -0.22 0.78
CA LYS A 36 1.84 0.61 -0.31
C LYS A 36 2.98 1.32 -1.02
N ARG A 37 2.86 1.26 -2.34
CA ARG A 37 3.76 1.93 -3.27
C ARG A 37 3.51 3.44 -3.21
N VAL A 38 4.59 4.20 -3.03
CA VAL A 38 4.57 5.66 -3.12
C VAL A 38 5.21 6.07 -4.44
N ALA A 39 4.46 6.78 -5.27
CA ALA A 39 4.95 7.29 -6.54
C ALA A 39 5.39 8.75 -6.36
N TYR A 40 6.65 8.93 -5.97
CA TYR A 40 7.26 10.26 -5.89
C TYR A 40 7.58 10.82 -7.28
N TYR A 41 7.91 9.94 -8.22
CA TYR A 41 8.28 10.30 -9.59
C TYR A 41 7.24 9.82 -10.62
N PRO A 42 7.08 10.52 -11.75
CA PRO A 42 6.12 10.13 -12.79
C PRO A 42 6.42 8.73 -13.37
N TYR A 43 7.69 8.33 -13.38
CA TYR A 43 8.08 6.97 -13.77
C TYR A 43 7.47 5.89 -12.86
N GLN A 44 7.49 6.10 -11.54
CA GLN A 44 6.90 5.17 -10.57
C GLN A 44 5.38 5.06 -10.74
N TRP A 45 4.72 6.19 -11.05
CA TRP A 45 3.30 6.20 -11.36
C TRP A 45 2.97 5.44 -12.65
N SER A 46 3.76 5.63 -13.70
CA SER A 46 3.62 4.91 -14.97
C SER A 46 3.75 3.39 -14.77
N LEU A 47 4.74 2.95 -13.98
CA LEU A 47 4.88 1.53 -13.62
C LEU A 47 3.67 1.01 -12.82
N MET A 48 3.14 1.81 -11.89
CA MET A 48 1.98 1.42 -11.11
C MET A 48 0.75 1.27 -12.01
N GLN A 49 0.48 2.22 -12.90
CA GLN A 49 -0.59 2.11 -13.89
C GLN A 49 -0.44 0.88 -14.80
N ARG A 50 0.78 0.59 -15.25
CA ARG A 50 1.06 -0.61 -16.07
C ARG A 50 0.66 -1.89 -15.32
N VAL A 51 1.00 -1.99 -14.04
CA VAL A 51 0.59 -3.13 -13.21
C VAL A 51 -0.93 -3.21 -13.12
N GLY A 52 -1.65 -2.11 -12.91
CA GLY A 52 -3.13 -2.16 -12.89
C GLY A 52 -3.74 -2.63 -14.20
N ARG A 53 -3.18 -2.22 -15.35
CA ARG A 53 -3.65 -2.65 -16.67
C ARG A 53 -3.37 -4.13 -16.94
N VAL A 54 -2.17 -4.60 -16.62
CA VAL A 54 -1.77 -6.01 -16.84
C VAL A 54 -2.60 -6.99 -16.00
N PHE A 55 -3.12 -6.54 -14.87
CA PHE A 55 -3.85 -7.41 -13.95
C PHE A 55 -5.35 -7.50 -14.21
N GLY A 56 -5.93 -6.60 -15.04
CA GLY A 56 -7.37 -6.55 -15.35
C GLY A 56 -8.28 -6.20 -14.17
N VAL A 57 -7.83 -6.42 -12.94
CA VAL A 57 -8.41 -5.94 -11.71
C VAL A 57 -7.64 -4.67 -11.38
N ASN A 58 -8.31 -3.51 -11.31
CA ASN A 58 -7.74 -2.18 -11.02
C ASN A 58 -7.14 -2.07 -9.60
N ARG A 59 -6.28 -3.01 -9.21
CA ARG A 59 -5.66 -3.21 -7.90
C ARG A 59 -4.16 -3.42 -8.10
N TYR A 60 -3.38 -2.42 -7.75
CA TYR A 60 -1.93 -2.36 -7.97
C TYR A 60 -1.09 -3.19 -7.00
N HIS A 61 -1.70 -3.72 -5.94
CA HIS A 61 -1.00 -4.49 -4.89
C HIS A 61 -0.96 -5.99 -5.19
N VAL A 62 -1.75 -6.49 -6.15
CA VAL A 62 -1.68 -7.88 -6.57
C VAL A 62 -0.42 -8.01 -7.43
N SER A 63 0.43 -9.00 -7.13
CA SER A 63 1.62 -9.32 -7.94
C SER A 63 1.41 -10.65 -8.66
N LYS A 64 2.02 -10.79 -9.83
CA LYS A 64 1.96 -11.92 -10.76
C LYS A 64 3.40 -12.13 -11.14
N GLY A 65 3.92 -13.30 -10.81
CA GLY A 65 5.25 -13.72 -11.16
C GLY A 65 5.29 -14.36 -12.54
N LEU A 66 6.23 -15.28 -12.69
CA LEU A 66 6.46 -16.04 -13.91
C LEU A 66 5.27 -16.93 -14.30
N GLU A 67 4.34 -17.20 -13.37
CA GLU A 67 3.14 -18.00 -13.63
C GLU A 67 2.22 -17.38 -14.70
N ASN A 68 2.37 -16.08 -14.99
CA ASN A 68 1.57 -15.38 -15.99
C ASN A 68 2.16 -15.43 -17.41
N ILE A 69 3.38 -15.97 -17.59
CA ILE A 69 4.09 -15.95 -18.88
C ILE A 69 3.63 -17.09 -19.80
N ASP A 70 3.38 -18.27 -19.24
CA ASP A 70 2.91 -19.44 -19.99
C ASP A 70 1.45 -19.28 -20.45
N GLN A 71 0.64 -18.52 -19.68
CA GLN A 71 -0.73 -18.13 -20.04
C GLN A 71 -0.79 -16.99 -21.08
N GLY A 72 0.29 -16.78 -21.84
CA GLY A 72 0.38 -15.75 -22.87
C GLY A 72 -0.92 -15.67 -23.68
N SER A 73 -1.53 -14.48 -23.69
CA SER A 73 -2.69 -14.06 -24.49
C SER A 73 -4.12 -14.30 -23.97
N ILE A 74 -4.38 -14.85 -22.78
CA ILE A 74 -5.78 -14.91 -22.27
C ILE A 74 -6.12 -13.63 -21.49
N PHE A 75 -6.11 -12.50 -22.19
CA PHE A 75 -7.05 -11.41 -21.89
C PHE A 75 -7.79 -11.14 -23.20
N PRO A 76 -9.12 -11.33 -23.26
CA PRO A 76 -9.86 -10.72 -24.34
C PRO A 76 -9.62 -9.21 -24.22
N ILE A 77 -9.10 -8.63 -25.30
CA ILE A 77 -9.26 -7.21 -25.54
C ILE A 77 -10.77 -7.00 -25.51
N ASP A 78 -11.27 -6.39 -24.43
CA ASP A 78 -12.65 -5.91 -24.36
C ASP A 78 -12.76 -4.83 -25.43
N GLU A 79 -13.30 -5.22 -26.58
CA GLU A 79 -13.74 -4.35 -27.65
C GLU A 79 -15.06 -3.71 -27.21
N LYS A 80 -15.00 -2.47 -26.72
CA LYS A 80 -16.11 -1.50 -26.81
C LYS A 80 -15.66 -0.06 -26.61
#